data_AF-A0A9P0K8Q7-F1
#
_entry.id   AF-A0A9P0K8Q7-F1
#
_cell.length_a   1.000
_cell.length_b   1.000
_cell.length_c   1.000
_cell.angle_alpha   90.00
_cell.angle_beta   90.00
_cell.angle_gamma   90.00
#
_symmetry.space_group_name_H-M   'P 1'
#
loop_
_entity.id
_entity.type
_entity.pdbx_description
1 polymer ?
#
loop_
_entity_poly.entity_id
_entity_poly.type
_entity_poly.pdbx_seq_one_letter_code
_entity_poly.pdbx_strand_id
1 'polypeptide(L)'
;MDHFFCAQCGKQFGEEGFHERDGKPYCRDDYFDMFAPKCGACNRAIMENYISALNSQWHPDCFVCRDCREPFIGGSFFDHEGQPYCETHYHLKRGSLCAGCHKPISGRCVTAMFRKFHPEHFVCAFCLKQLNKGTFKEQNDKPYCHACFEKLFG
;
A
#
# COMPACT_ATOMS: atom_id res chain seq x y z
N MET A 1 40.72 12.42 -34.94
CA MET A 1 40.84 11.19 -34.14
C MET A 1 39.69 11.24 -33.15
N ASP A 2 38.60 10.57 -33.51
CA ASP A 2 37.33 10.66 -32.79
C ASP A 2 37.42 10.04 -31.40
N HIS A 3 36.84 10.76 -30.43
CA HIS A 3 36.80 10.37 -29.04
C HIS A 3 35.69 9.32 -28.83
N PHE A 4 36.01 8.03 -29.03
CA PHE A 4 35.10 6.88 -28.88
C PHE A 4 35.09 6.28 -27.45
N PHE A 5 35.09 7.14 -26.43
CA PHE A 5 35.11 6.71 -25.03
C PHE A 5 33.92 7.29 -24.26
N CYS A 6 33.42 6.54 -23.28
CA CYS A 6 32.41 7.02 -22.37
C CYS A 6 32.89 8.25 -21.59
N ALA A 7 32.10 9.32 -21.60
CA ALA A 7 32.39 10.56 -20.89
C ALA A 7 32.44 10.42 -19.36
N GLN A 8 31.89 9.34 -18.80
CA GLN A 8 31.82 9.08 -17.36
C GLN A 8 32.91 8.10 -16.90
N CYS A 9 32.91 6.85 -17.39
CA CYS A 9 33.91 5.85 -16.98
C CYS A 9 35.16 5.77 -17.86
N GLY A 10 35.20 6.44 -19.02
CA GLY A 10 36.32 6.37 -19.96
C GLY A 10 36.43 5.06 -20.75
N LYS A 11 35.47 4.14 -20.63
CA LYS A 11 35.46 2.86 -21.36
C LYS A 11 35.27 3.08 -22.86
N GLN A 12 36.04 2.35 -23.68
CA GLN A 12 35.88 2.34 -25.14
C GLN A 12 34.58 1.63 -25.53
N PHE A 13 33.86 2.18 -26.52
CA PHE A 13 32.65 1.56 -27.04
C PHE A 13 32.97 0.32 -27.90
N GLY A 14 32.22 -0.77 -27.69
CA GLY A 14 32.26 -1.97 -28.51
C GLY A 14 31.18 -1.96 -29.59
N GLU A 15 30.83 -3.14 -30.12
CA GLU A 15 29.77 -3.30 -31.14
C GLU A 15 28.37 -2.84 -30.65
N GLU A 16 28.15 -2.79 -29.34
CA GLU A 16 26.91 -2.31 -28.72
C GLU A 16 26.72 -0.77 -28.84
N GLY A 17 27.75 -0.02 -29.25
CA GLY A 17 27.68 1.42 -29.46
C GLY A 17 27.69 2.26 -28.17
N PHE A 18 27.08 3.45 -28.24
CA PHE A 18 26.99 4.43 -27.14
C PHE A 18 25.63 5.11 -27.10
N HIS A 19 25.30 5.71 -25.94
CA HIS A 19 24.13 6.56 -25.77
C HIS A 19 24.57 8.02 -25.68
N GLU A 20 23.93 8.92 -26.42
CA GLU A 20 24.22 10.35 -26.37
C GLU A 20 23.27 11.09 -25.42
N ARG A 21 23.83 11.95 -24.56
CA ARG A 21 23.07 12.90 -23.72
C ARG A 21 23.79 14.24 -23.72
N ASP A 22 23.08 15.32 -24.06
CA ASP A 22 23.63 16.69 -24.07
C ASP A 22 24.95 16.80 -24.87
N GLY A 23 25.05 16.08 -25.99
CA GLY A 23 26.23 16.05 -26.86
C GLY A 23 27.42 15.26 -26.31
N LYS A 24 27.25 14.50 -25.22
CA LYS A 24 28.30 13.63 -24.63
C LYS A 24 27.94 12.15 -24.82
N PRO A 25 28.90 11.30 -25.22
CA PRO A 25 28.67 9.86 -25.37
C PRO A 25 28.87 9.12 -24.04
N TYR A 26 27.95 8.24 -23.68
CA TYR A 26 27.98 7.42 -22.46
C TYR A 26 27.86 5.94 -22.82
N CYS A 27 28.49 5.08 -22.02
CA CYS A 27 28.24 3.64 -22.13
C CYS A 27 26.82 3.35 -21.63
N ARG A 28 26.29 2.17 -21.96
CA ARG A 28 24.97 1.72 -21.52
C ARG A 28 24.80 1.87 -20.01
N ASP A 29 25.72 1.29 -19.23
CA ASP A 29 25.67 1.29 -17.77
C ASP A 29 25.62 2.71 -17.18
N ASP A 30 26.55 3.59 -17.57
CA ASP A 30 26.61 4.97 -17.04
C ASP A 30 25.40 5.80 -17.50
N TYR A 31 24.94 5.62 -18.74
CA TYR A 31 23.74 6.31 -19.21
C TYR A 31 22.52 5.95 -18.35
N PHE A 32 22.33 4.65 -18.07
CA PHE A 32 21.21 4.22 -17.24
C PHE A 32 21.40 4.59 -15.77
N ASP A 33 22.61 4.50 -15.21
CA ASP A 33 22.85 4.90 -13.82
C ASP A 33 22.57 6.39 -13.56
N MET A 34 22.99 7.24 -14.50
CA MET A 34 22.90 8.70 -14.36
C MET A 34 21.54 9.26 -14.79
N PHE A 35 20.93 8.71 -15.83
CA PHE A 35 19.77 9.34 -16.49
C PHE A 35 18.51 8.50 -16.45
N ALA A 36 18.57 7.21 -16.14
CA ALA A 36 17.37 6.41 -16.04
C ALA A 36 16.57 6.75 -14.78
N PRO A 37 15.24 6.65 -14.86
CA PRO A 37 14.41 6.76 -13.68
C PRO A 37 14.75 5.66 -12.67
N LYS A 38 14.73 6.01 -11.39
CA LYS A 38 14.97 5.07 -10.29
C LYS A 38 13.65 4.51 -9.79
N CYS A 39 13.64 3.20 -9.54
CA CYS A 39 12.46 2.54 -9.00
C CYS A 39 12.16 3.01 -7.58
N GLY A 40 10.91 3.40 -7.31
CA GLY A 40 10.43 3.83 -5.99
C GLY A 40 10.58 2.78 -4.87
N ALA A 41 10.73 1.48 -5.20
CA ALA A 41 10.90 0.42 -4.22
C ALA A 41 12.37 0.04 -3.98
N CYS A 42 13.13 -0.18 -5.06
CA CYS A 42 14.48 -0.76 -4.98
C CYS A 42 15.60 0.26 -5.25
N ASN A 43 15.25 1.48 -5.66
CA ASN A 43 16.15 2.58 -6.00
C ASN A 43 17.17 2.28 -7.12
N ARG A 44 16.97 1.19 -7.88
CA ARG A 44 17.78 0.85 -9.06
C ARG A 44 17.19 1.50 -10.31
N ALA A 45 18.06 1.75 -11.29
CA ALA A 45 17.67 2.22 -12.62
C ALA A 45 16.63 1.29 -13.27
N ILE A 46 15.62 1.87 -13.90
CA ILE A 46 14.65 1.14 -14.70
C ILE A 46 15.05 1.29 -16.16
N MET A 47 15.52 0.18 -16.75
CA MET A 47 16.04 0.15 -18.12
C MET A 47 14.95 -0.14 -19.17
N GLU A 48 13.87 -0.79 -18.76
CA GLU A 48 12.81 -1.29 -19.63
C GLU A 48 11.41 -1.02 -19.02
N ASN A 49 10.38 -1.75 -19.46
CA ASN A 49 8.99 -1.67 -18.98
C ASN A 49 8.86 -1.19 -17.53
N TYR A 50 8.04 -0.16 -17.32
CA TYR A 50 7.84 0.46 -16.01
C TYR A 50 6.37 0.76 -15.74
N ILE A 51 6.05 0.86 -14.45
CA ILE A 51 4.76 1.32 -13.95
C ILE A 51 4.94 2.75 -13.45
N SER A 52 4.11 3.67 -13.94
CA SER A 52 4.01 5.04 -13.43
C SER A 52 2.87 5.13 -12.41
N ALA A 53 3.22 5.31 -11.13
CA ALA A 53 2.26 5.41 -10.04
C ALA A 53 2.85 6.15 -8.84
N LEU A 54 2.01 6.77 -8.00
CA LEU A 54 2.43 7.46 -6.77
C LEU A 54 3.52 8.52 -7.01
N ASN A 55 3.38 9.26 -8.13
CA ASN A 55 4.36 10.26 -8.58
C ASN A 55 5.80 9.72 -8.73
N SER A 56 5.95 8.42 -8.98
CA SER A 56 7.23 7.71 -9.15
C SER A 56 7.13 6.65 -10.24
N GLN A 57 8.28 6.08 -10.60
CA GLN A 57 8.40 4.98 -11.54
C GLN A 57 8.81 3.71 -10.79
N TRP A 58 8.33 2.56 -11.25
CA TRP A 58 8.50 1.29 -10.56
C TRP A 58 8.79 0.17 -11.56
N HIS A 59 9.67 -0.77 -11.21
CA HIS A 59 9.70 -2.04 -11.93
C HIS A 59 8.35 -2.76 -11.73
N PRO A 60 7.85 -3.51 -12.72
CA PRO A 60 6.63 -4.31 -12.59
C PRO A 60 6.64 -5.21 -11.35
N ASP A 61 7.74 -5.92 -11.10
CA ASP A 61 7.91 -6.80 -9.92
C ASP A 61 8.10 -6.03 -8.60
N CYS A 62 8.44 -4.75 -8.67
CA CYS A 62 8.62 -3.89 -7.50
C CYS A 62 7.34 -3.17 -7.09
N PHE A 63 6.35 -3.08 -7.96
CA PHE A 63 5.06 -2.46 -7.67
C PHE A 63 4.11 -3.48 -7.00
N VAL A 64 4.43 -3.77 -5.75
CA VAL A 64 3.73 -4.75 -4.90
C VAL A 64 3.31 -4.09 -3.59
N CYS A 65 2.40 -4.72 -2.84
CA CYS A 65 2.01 -4.21 -1.52
C CYS A 65 3.23 -4.06 -0.61
N ARG A 66 3.38 -2.90 0.03
CA ARG A 66 4.51 -2.64 0.94
C ARG A 66 4.63 -3.66 2.07
N ASP A 67 3.50 -4.10 2.63
CA ASP A 67 3.47 -4.98 3.80
C ASP A 67 3.56 -6.47 3.41
N CYS A 68 2.69 -6.99 2.52
CA CYS A 68 2.73 -8.42 2.14
C CYS A 68 3.61 -8.77 0.94
N ARG A 69 4.11 -7.78 0.19
CA ARG A 69 4.89 -7.98 -1.04
C ARG A 69 4.15 -8.72 -2.16
N GLU A 70 2.85 -8.90 -2.03
CA GLU A 70 2.02 -9.50 -3.10
C GLU A 70 1.69 -8.47 -4.18
N PRO A 71 1.61 -8.90 -5.45
CA PRO A 71 1.15 -8.05 -6.54
C PRO A 71 -0.33 -7.67 -6.38
N PHE A 72 -0.72 -6.57 -7.00
CA PHE A 72 -2.09 -6.07 -6.95
C PHE A 72 -3.00 -6.87 -7.89
N ILE A 73 -3.72 -7.84 -7.33
CA ILE A 73 -4.70 -8.66 -8.05
C ILE A 73 -5.79 -7.72 -8.65
N GLY A 74 -6.01 -7.82 -9.96
CA GLY A 74 -6.98 -6.96 -10.66
C GLY A 74 -6.52 -5.51 -10.86
N GLY A 75 -5.24 -5.21 -10.63
CA GLY A 75 -4.64 -3.90 -10.90
C GLY A 75 -5.05 -2.77 -9.94
N SER A 76 -5.80 -3.08 -8.88
CA SER A 76 -6.26 -2.10 -7.90
C SER A 76 -5.30 -2.03 -6.70
N PHE A 77 -4.81 -0.82 -6.39
CA PHE A 77 -3.93 -0.55 -5.26
C PHE A 77 -4.41 0.72 -4.54
N PHE A 78 -3.93 0.91 -3.31
CA PHE A 78 -4.23 2.08 -2.50
C PHE A 78 -2.94 2.81 -2.11
N ASP A 79 -2.98 4.13 -2.23
CA ASP A 79 -1.94 5.06 -1.80
C ASP A 79 -2.00 5.29 -0.28
N HIS A 80 -0.87 5.09 0.42
CA HIS A 80 -0.68 5.59 1.77
C HIS A 80 0.76 6.07 1.95
N GLU A 81 0.94 7.36 2.23
CA GLU A 81 2.25 8.00 2.40
C GLU A 81 3.21 7.77 1.22
N GLY A 82 2.67 7.78 0.00
CA GLY A 82 3.47 7.56 -1.22
C GLY A 82 3.91 6.10 -1.42
N GLN A 83 3.36 5.15 -0.66
CA GLN A 83 3.63 3.73 -0.81
C GLN A 83 2.37 2.95 -1.22
N PRO A 84 2.49 1.92 -2.06
CA PRO A 84 1.35 1.16 -2.55
C PRO A 84 0.96 0.03 -1.57
N TYR A 85 -0.33 -0.07 -1.25
CA TYR A 85 -0.90 -1.07 -0.34
C TYR A 85 -2.05 -1.82 -1.00
N CYS A 86 -2.21 -3.11 -0.65
CA CYS A 86 -3.42 -3.83 -0.97
C CYS A 86 -4.56 -3.32 -0.08
N GLU A 87 -5.81 -3.56 -0.50
CA GLU A 87 -7.01 -3.11 0.22
C GLU A 87 -6.95 -3.45 1.71
N THR A 88 -6.60 -4.70 2.04
CA THR A 88 -6.54 -5.18 3.43
C THR A 88 -5.52 -4.40 4.26
N HIS A 89 -4.27 -4.28 3.79
CA HIS A 89 -3.22 -3.57 4.54
C HIS A 89 -3.46 -2.06 4.60
N TYR A 90 -4.07 -1.48 3.56
CA TYR A 90 -4.49 -0.09 3.57
C TYR A 90 -5.49 0.20 4.69
N HIS A 91 -6.55 -0.60 4.77
CA HIS A 91 -7.59 -0.43 5.79
C HIS A 91 -7.11 -0.83 7.19
N LEU A 92 -6.16 -1.75 7.30
CA LEU A 92 -5.50 -2.08 8.56
C LEU A 92 -4.72 -0.87 9.09
N LYS A 93 -3.86 -0.24 8.28
CA LYS A 93 -3.08 0.94 8.69
C LYS A 93 -3.96 2.13 9.03
N ARG A 94 -5.07 2.33 8.31
CA ARG A 94 -6.04 3.40 8.60
C ARG A 94 -6.97 3.10 9.78
N GLY A 95 -6.89 1.91 10.38
CA GLY A 95 -7.79 1.47 11.44
C GLY A 95 -9.26 1.52 11.01
N SER A 96 -9.56 1.11 9.78
CA SER A 96 -10.91 1.11 9.19
C SER A 96 -11.45 -0.30 8.91
N LEU A 97 -10.84 -1.33 9.49
CA LEU A 97 -11.36 -2.70 9.44
C LEU A 97 -12.45 -2.89 10.49
N CYS A 98 -13.49 -3.62 10.13
CA CYS A 98 -14.54 -4.02 11.06
C CYS A 98 -14.00 -5.05 12.05
N ALA A 99 -14.10 -4.77 13.34
CA ALA A 99 -13.73 -5.69 14.41
C ALA A 99 -14.59 -6.97 14.48
N GLY A 100 -15.78 -6.97 13.86
CA GLY A 100 -16.67 -8.13 13.83
C GLY A 100 -16.46 -9.09 12.65
N CYS A 101 -16.05 -8.57 11.48
CA CYS A 101 -15.92 -9.39 10.27
C CYS A 101 -14.57 -9.28 9.56
N HIS A 102 -13.66 -8.43 10.06
CA HIS A 102 -12.33 -8.15 9.52
C HIS A 102 -12.29 -7.60 8.09
N LYS A 103 -13.44 -7.21 7.54
CA LYS A 103 -13.54 -6.58 6.22
C LYS A 103 -13.43 -5.04 6.34
N PRO A 104 -12.92 -4.37 5.29
CA PRO A 104 -12.95 -2.92 5.17
C PRO A 104 -14.34 -2.31 5.39
N ILE A 105 -14.40 -1.20 6.13
CA ILE A 105 -15.63 -0.42 6.27
C ILE A 105 -15.62 0.70 5.23
N SER A 106 -16.35 0.49 4.14
CA SER A 106 -16.59 1.51 3.10
C SER A 106 -17.87 2.28 3.44
N GLY A 107 -17.74 3.39 4.18
CA GLY A 107 -18.84 4.31 4.49
C GLY A 107 -19.15 4.45 5.98
N ARG A 108 -20.44 4.33 6.36
CA ARG A 108 -20.88 4.51 7.75
C ARG A 108 -20.28 3.43 8.64
N CYS A 109 -19.64 3.85 9.72
CA CYS A 109 -19.09 2.97 10.75
C CYS A 109 -19.61 3.35 12.13
N VAL A 110 -19.65 2.38 13.03
CA VAL A 110 -19.83 2.60 14.46
C VAL A 110 -18.45 2.52 15.11
N THR A 111 -18.06 3.57 15.83
CA THR A 111 -16.85 3.56 16.64
C THR A 111 -17.25 3.33 18.09
N ALA A 112 -16.79 2.24 18.68
CA ALA A 112 -17.10 1.84 20.05
C ALA A 112 -15.95 1.00 20.58
N MET A 113 -15.66 1.09 21.89
CA MET A 113 -14.64 0.26 22.54
C MET A 113 -13.25 0.38 21.87
N PHE A 114 -12.89 1.61 21.44
CA PHE A 114 -11.68 1.91 20.65
C PHE A 114 -11.55 1.12 19.33
N ARG A 115 -12.62 0.51 18.84
CA ARG A 115 -12.69 -0.30 17.62
C ARG A 115 -13.76 0.24 16.68
N LYS A 116 -13.66 -0.12 15.40
CA LYS A 116 -14.66 0.22 14.37
C LYS A 116 -15.43 -1.01 13.95
N PHE A 117 -16.72 -0.83 13.71
CA PHE A 117 -17.63 -1.89 13.29
C PHE A 117 -18.52 -1.39 12.15
N HIS A 118 -18.96 -2.31 11.29
CA HIS A 118 -20.14 -2.06 10.48
C HIS A 118 -21.36 -1.91 11.42
N PRO A 119 -22.36 -1.07 11.08
CA PRO A 119 -23.57 -0.91 11.88
C PRO A 119 -24.30 -2.22 12.19
N GLU A 120 -24.26 -3.18 11.26
CA GLU A 120 -24.85 -4.52 11.41
C GLU A 120 -24.02 -5.47 12.29
N HIS A 121 -22.71 -5.23 12.40
CA HIS A 121 -21.78 -6.07 13.17
C HIS A 121 -21.56 -5.56 14.60
N PHE A 122 -22.08 -4.38 14.95
CA PHE A 122 -22.09 -3.88 16.32
C PHE A 122 -23.34 -4.38 17.05
N VAL A 123 -23.26 -5.59 17.60
CA VAL A 123 -24.39 -6.33 18.19
C VAL A 123 -24.09 -6.78 19.62
N CYS A 124 -25.14 -7.01 20.40
CA CYS A 124 -25.03 -7.59 21.74
C CYS A 124 -24.39 -8.98 21.67
N ALA A 125 -23.34 -9.20 22.45
CA ALA A 125 -22.63 -10.47 22.49
C ALA A 125 -23.47 -11.66 22.98
N PHE A 126 -24.62 -11.39 23.61
CA PHE A 126 -25.56 -12.41 24.08
C PHE A 126 -26.75 -12.62 23.15
N CYS A 127 -27.50 -11.56 22.84
CA CYS A 127 -28.75 -11.67 22.07
C CYS A 127 -28.64 -11.26 20.59
N LEU A 128 -27.45 -10.87 20.13
CA LEU A 128 -27.16 -10.45 18.75
C LEU A 128 -27.98 -9.25 18.24
N LYS A 129 -28.73 -8.58 19.11
CA LYS A 129 -29.44 -7.34 18.77
C LYS A 129 -28.44 -6.23 18.46
N GLN A 130 -28.67 -5.49 17.37
CA GLN A 130 -27.87 -4.31 17.03
C GLN A 130 -27.88 -3.27 18.15
N LEU A 131 -26.70 -2.77 18.49
CA LEU A 131 -26.46 -1.79 19.55
C LEU A 131 -26.20 -0.38 19.01
N ASN A 132 -26.44 -0.17 17.71
CA ASN A 132 -26.29 1.12 17.03
C ASN A 132 -27.42 2.13 17.37
N LYS A 133 -28.45 1.69 18.10
CA LYS A 133 -29.57 2.52 18.58
C LYS A 133 -29.64 2.46 20.10
N GLY A 134 -29.36 3.58 20.76
CA GLY A 134 -29.38 3.71 22.22
C GLY A 134 -28.01 3.50 22.88
N THR A 135 -28.01 3.35 24.21
CA THR A 135 -26.80 3.09 25.00
C THR A 135 -26.54 1.58 25.13
N PHE A 136 -25.27 1.21 25.25
CA PHE A 136 -24.82 -0.16 25.52
C PHE A 136 -23.91 -0.18 26.75
N LYS A 137 -23.67 -1.39 27.27
CA LYS A 137 -22.70 -1.65 28.34
C LYS A 137 -21.60 -2.54 27.82
N GLU A 138 -20.38 -2.30 28.28
CA GLU A 138 -19.21 -3.10 27.93
C GLU A 138 -18.85 -4.01 29.11
N GLN A 139 -18.54 -5.28 28.84
CA GLN A 139 -17.97 -6.20 29.81
C GLN A 139 -16.96 -7.11 29.11
N ASN A 140 -15.73 -7.20 29.61
CA ASN A 140 -14.66 -8.06 29.04
C ASN A 140 -14.49 -7.88 27.51
N ASP A 141 -14.36 -6.64 27.05
CA ASP A 141 -14.21 -6.30 25.63
C ASP A 141 -15.36 -6.80 24.73
N LYS A 142 -16.55 -7.05 25.33
CA LYS A 142 -17.76 -7.41 24.61
C LYS A 142 -18.90 -6.42 24.90
N PRO A 143 -19.64 -5.98 23.87
CA PRO A 143 -20.77 -5.08 24.06
C PRO A 143 -22.06 -5.85 24.36
N TYR A 144 -22.85 -5.35 25.30
CA TYR A 144 -24.13 -5.91 25.74
C TYR A 144 -25.23 -4.84 25.73
N CYS A 145 -26.46 -5.22 25.40
CA CYS A 145 -27.60 -4.34 25.65
C CYS A 145 -27.88 -4.28 27.16
N HIS A 146 -28.51 -3.20 27.62
CA HIS A 146 -28.81 -2.99 29.05
C HIS A 146 -29.51 -4.20 29.69
N ALA A 147 -30.57 -4.69 29.04
CA ALA A 147 -31.34 -5.83 29.52
C ALA A 147 -30.54 -7.14 29.61
N CYS A 148 -29.57 -7.37 28.73
CA CYS A 148 -28.68 -8.54 28.82
C CYS A 148 -27.60 -8.32 29.87
N PHE A 149 -27.07 -7.10 29.99
CA PHE A 149 -26.07 -6.79 30.99
C PHE A 149 -26.61 -7.00 32.40
N GLU A 150 -27.77 -6.44 32.73
CA GLU A 150 -28.39 -6.62 34.06
C GLU A 150 -28.72 -8.08 34.36
N LYS A 151 -29.18 -8.85 33.37
CA LYS A 151 -29.46 -10.28 33.56
C LYS A 151 -28.23 -11.14 33.79
N LEU A 152 -27.08 -10.73 33.26
CA LEU A 152 -25.83 -11.51 33.30
C LEU A 152 -24.88 -11.06 34.41
N PHE A 153 -24.94 -9.78 34.79
CA PHE A 153 -23.95 -9.12 35.67
C PHE A 153 -24.57 -8.19 36.72
N GLY A 154 -25.90 -8.02 36.72
CA GLY A 154 -26.64 -7.21 37.70
C GLY A 154 -27.03 -7.98 38.94
#